data_AF-A0A2V8N1Z0-F1
#
_entry.id   AF-A0A2V8N1Z0-F1
#
_cell.length_a   1.000
_cell.length_b   1.000
_cell.length_c   1.000
_cell.angle_alpha   90.00
_cell.angle_beta   90.00
_cell.angle_gamma   90.00
#
_symmetry.space_group_name_H-M   'P 1'
#
loop_
_entity.id
_entity.type
_entity.pdbx_description
1 polymer ?
#
loop_
_entity_poly.entity_id
_entity_poly.type
_entity_poly.pdbx_seq_one_letter_code
_entity_poly.pdbx_strand_id
1 'polypeptide(L)'
;MTGRFFSSMGAVAIFVVVVLLAAGFVAAQSPTTAVKTKAAAKTWTAPRTPDGQPDLQGFWTNTTYTPLQRPKNVTKEFYTKEELEEIVKRAAANESEQTEPGTIPDVHYDFTQFGLDRSQGA
;
A
#
# COMPACT_ATOMS: atom_id res chain seq x y z
N MET A 1 41.72 -55.11 -24.03
CA MET A 1 41.90 -53.64 -23.88
C MET A 1 40.65 -52.91 -24.37
N THR A 2 39.51 -53.01 -23.68
CA THR A 2 38.22 -52.47 -24.20
C THR A 2 37.33 -51.77 -23.17
N GLY A 3 37.66 -51.79 -21.87
CA GLY A 3 36.83 -51.20 -20.82
C GLY A 3 37.03 -49.69 -20.55
N ARG A 4 38.11 -49.08 -21.08
CA ARG A 4 38.46 -47.66 -20.80
C ARG A 4 37.78 -46.67 -21.74
N PHE A 5 37.40 -47.11 -22.95
CA PHE A 5 36.74 -46.26 -23.96
C PHE A 5 35.23 -46.10 -23.73
N PHE A 6 34.55 -47.11 -23.16
CA PHE A 6 33.12 -47.01 -22.84
C PHE A 6 32.85 -46.13 -21.61
N SER A 7 33.81 -46.07 -20.68
CA SER A 7 33.69 -45.27 -19.45
C SER A 7 33.86 -43.76 -19.71
N SER A 8 34.74 -43.37 -20.66
CA SER A 8 34.91 -41.96 -21.06
C SER A 8 33.76 -41.43 -21.91
N MET A 9 33.15 -42.27 -22.76
CA MET A 9 31.99 -41.87 -23.58
C MET A 9 30.74 -41.59 -22.73
N GLY A 10 30.52 -42.39 -21.68
CA GLY A 10 29.41 -42.19 -20.73
C GLY A 10 29.57 -40.92 -19.89
N ALA A 11 30.80 -40.59 -19.47
CA ALA A 11 31.08 -39.36 -18.73
C ALA A 11 30.85 -38.10 -19.59
N VAL A 12 31.23 -38.14 -20.88
CA VAL A 12 30.97 -37.04 -21.81
C VAL A 12 29.48 -36.87 -22.08
N ALA A 13 28.73 -37.96 -22.26
CA ALA A 13 27.28 -37.89 -22.44
C ALA A 13 26.55 -37.27 -21.23
N ILE A 14 26.96 -37.64 -20.00
CA ILE A 14 26.41 -37.06 -18.77
C ILE A 14 26.77 -35.57 -18.67
N PHE A 15 28.01 -35.20 -19.00
CA PHE A 15 28.43 -33.80 -18.99
C PHE A 15 27.64 -32.94 -19.99
N VAL A 16 27.41 -33.45 -21.20
CA VAL A 16 26.58 -32.77 -22.21
C VAL A 16 25.15 -32.61 -21.74
N VAL A 17 24.57 -33.63 -21.10
CA VAL A 17 23.22 -33.54 -20.53
C VAL A 17 23.14 -32.51 -19.39
N VAL A 18 24.14 -32.47 -18.51
CA VAL A 18 24.21 -31.48 -17.43
C VAL A 18 24.34 -30.06 -17.97
N VAL A 19 25.15 -29.85 -19.02
CA VAL A 19 25.30 -28.54 -19.67
C VAL A 19 24.01 -28.11 -20.37
N LEU A 20 23.32 -29.02 -21.06
CA LEU A 20 22.03 -28.74 -21.70
C LEU A 20 20.93 -28.41 -20.68
N LEU A 21 20.91 -29.10 -19.53
CA LEU A 21 19.98 -28.82 -18.44
C LEU A 21 20.28 -27.48 -17.75
N ALA A 22 21.56 -27.14 -17.56
CA ALA A 22 21.98 -25.87 -16.98
C ALA A 22 21.61 -24.67 -17.87
N ALA A 23 21.70 -24.82 -19.20
CA ALA A 23 21.30 -23.78 -20.15
C ALA A 23 19.80 -23.44 -20.06
N GLY A 24 18.93 -24.46 -19.85
CA GLY A 24 17.51 -24.25 -19.61
C GLY A 24 17.22 -23.48 -18.30
N PHE A 25 18.02 -23.72 -17.27
CA PHE A 25 17.90 -23.06 -15.96
C PHE A 25 18.32 -21.58 -16.00
N VAL A 26 19.30 -21.22 -16.84
CA VAL A 26 19.75 -19.84 -17.04
C VAL A 26 18.73 -19.04 -17.86
N ALA A 27 18.15 -19.63 -18.91
CA ALA A 27 17.12 -18.97 -19.70
C ALA A 27 15.84 -18.65 -18.88
N ALA A 28 15.52 -19.49 -17.90
CA ALA A 28 14.39 -19.30 -16.98
C ALA A 28 14.60 -18.19 -15.93
N GLN A 29 15.83 -17.69 -15.75
CA GLN A 29 16.14 -16.57 -14.85
C GLN A 29 16.11 -15.20 -15.53
N SER A 30 15.72 -15.15 -16.80
CA SER A 30 15.49 -13.88 -17.48
C SER A 30 14.36 -13.14 -16.76
N PRO A 31 14.58 -11.92 -16.23
CA PRO A 31 13.49 -11.14 -15.65
C PRO A 31 12.48 -10.87 -16.76
N THR A 32 11.32 -11.53 -16.67
CA THR A 32 10.18 -11.16 -17.50
C THR A 32 9.74 -9.78 -17.04
N THR A 33 10.15 -8.75 -17.78
CA THR A 33 9.58 -7.42 -17.64
C THR A 33 8.18 -7.50 -18.21
N ALA A 34 7.26 -8.06 -17.43
CA ALA A 34 5.85 -8.01 -17.71
C ALA A 34 5.46 -6.54 -17.66
N VAL A 35 5.44 -5.90 -18.84
CA VAL A 35 4.81 -4.60 -19.01
C VAL A 35 3.35 -4.83 -18.68
N LYS A 36 2.97 -4.51 -17.44
CA LYS A 36 1.56 -4.41 -17.06
C LYS A 36 0.99 -3.27 -17.90
N THR A 37 0.38 -3.62 -19.02
CA THR A 37 -0.46 -2.68 -19.77
C THR A 37 -1.49 -2.16 -18.80
N LYS A 38 -1.35 -0.90 -18.39
CA LYS A 38 -2.30 -0.23 -17.50
C LYS A 38 -3.63 -0.25 -18.23
N ALA A 39 -4.60 -1.00 -17.70
CA ALA A 39 -5.93 -1.04 -18.27
C ALA A 39 -6.42 0.40 -18.44
N ALA A 40 -6.93 0.73 -19.64
CA ALA A 40 -7.50 2.04 -19.90
C ALA A 40 -8.56 2.31 -18.83
N ALA A 41 -8.38 3.40 -18.08
CA ALA A 41 -9.31 3.77 -17.04
C ALA A 41 -10.68 4.01 -17.69
N LYS A 42 -11.72 3.33 -17.21
CA LYS A 42 -13.08 3.63 -17.63
C LYS A 42 -13.37 5.10 -17.28
N THR A 43 -13.87 5.86 -18.24
CA THR A 43 -14.35 7.23 -17.98
C THR A 43 -15.51 7.15 -17.00
N TRP A 44 -15.28 7.59 -15.77
CA TRP A 44 -16.31 7.68 -14.75
C TRP A 44 -17.29 8.80 -15.11
N THR A 45 -18.59 8.52 -15.03
CA THR A 45 -19.65 9.53 -15.17
C THR A 45 -20.41 9.58 -13.85
N ALA A 46 -20.53 10.77 -13.26
CA ALA A 46 -21.25 10.92 -12.02
C ALA A 46 -22.74 10.59 -12.24
N PRO A 47 -23.37 9.77 -11.37
CA PRO A 47 -24.81 9.58 -11.40
C PRO A 47 -25.51 10.92 -11.26
N ARG A 48 -26.68 11.06 -11.88
CA ARG A 48 -27.46 12.29 -11.83
C ARG A 48 -28.85 12.03 -11.27
N THR A 49 -29.35 12.98 -10.52
CA THR A 49 -30.73 13.03 -10.06
C THR A 49 -31.68 13.26 -11.26
N PRO A 50 -33.00 13.02 -11.12
CA PRO A 50 -33.98 13.24 -12.20
C PRO A 50 -34.01 14.69 -12.74
N ASP A 51 -33.65 15.66 -11.91
CA ASP A 51 -33.51 17.08 -12.25
C ASP A 51 -32.12 17.44 -12.84
N GLY A 52 -31.25 16.43 -13.05
CA GLY A 52 -30.00 16.57 -13.79
C GLY A 52 -28.78 17.01 -12.97
N GLN A 53 -28.91 17.17 -11.65
CA GLN A 53 -27.79 17.50 -10.76
C GLN A 53 -26.93 16.26 -10.48
N PRO A 54 -25.63 16.40 -10.18
CA PRO A 54 -24.82 15.28 -9.69
C PRO A 54 -25.44 14.69 -8.41
N ASP A 55 -25.61 13.38 -8.40
CA ASP A 55 -26.12 12.66 -7.23
C ASP A 55 -24.96 12.45 -6.24
N LEU A 56 -25.02 13.18 -5.11
CA LEU A 56 -24.07 13.13 -4.01
C LEU A 56 -24.65 12.40 -2.78
N GLN A 57 -25.69 11.57 -2.97
CA GLN A 57 -26.23 10.76 -1.89
C GLN A 57 -25.23 9.67 -1.43
N GLY A 58 -25.32 9.29 -0.16
CA GLY A 58 -24.46 8.27 0.45
C GLY A 58 -23.92 8.69 1.81
N PHE A 59 -23.02 7.87 2.36
CA PHE A 59 -22.32 8.15 3.62
C PHE A 59 -20.97 8.79 3.30
N TRP A 60 -20.76 9.98 3.86
CA TRP A 60 -19.53 10.74 3.72
C TRP A 60 -18.88 10.89 5.08
N THR A 61 -17.56 10.69 5.13
CA THR A 61 -16.77 10.92 6.33
C THR A 61 -15.63 11.89 6.02
N ASN A 62 -15.36 12.78 6.96
CA ASN A 62 -14.18 13.65 6.97
C ASN A 62 -13.14 13.18 8.00
N THR A 63 -13.27 11.95 8.48
CA THR A 63 -12.34 11.31 9.42
C THR A 63 -10.98 11.12 8.75
N THR A 64 -10.07 12.05 9.01
CA THR A 64 -8.66 11.95 8.62
C THR A 64 -7.77 12.66 9.64
N TYR A 65 -6.62 12.07 9.93
CA TYR A 65 -5.57 12.72 10.71
C TYR A 65 -4.67 13.62 9.84
N THR A 66 -4.80 13.53 8.51
CA THR A 66 -3.98 14.31 7.57
C THR A 66 -4.59 15.69 7.36
N PRO A 67 -3.88 16.79 7.68
CA PRO A 67 -4.39 18.14 7.49
C PRO A 67 -4.52 18.49 6.00
N LEU A 68 -5.47 19.38 5.68
CA LEU A 68 -5.69 19.87 4.32
C LEU A 68 -4.51 20.70 3.79
N GLN A 69 -3.82 21.43 4.67
CA GLN A 69 -2.66 22.23 4.33
C GLN A 69 -1.38 21.58 4.86
N ARG A 70 -0.27 21.77 4.13
CA ARG A 70 1.05 21.36 4.58
C ARG A 70 1.44 22.13 5.86
N PRO A 71 1.90 21.46 6.93
CA PRO A 71 2.36 22.14 8.14
C PRO A 71 3.52 23.11 7.87
N LYS A 72 3.53 24.26 8.55
CA LYS A 72 4.43 25.42 8.28
C LYS A 72 5.94 25.12 8.37
N ASN A 73 6.33 24.03 9.03
CA ASN A 73 7.74 23.68 9.29
C ASN A 73 8.20 22.41 8.55
N VAL A 74 7.46 21.95 7.55
CA VAL A 74 7.77 20.71 6.81
C VAL A 74 8.33 21.06 5.44
N THR A 75 9.66 21.01 5.32
CA THR A 75 10.38 21.30 4.07
C THR A 75 10.64 20.06 3.21
N LYS A 76 10.63 18.86 3.81
CA LYS A 76 10.81 17.59 3.11
C LYS A 76 9.64 17.27 2.18
N GLU A 77 9.92 16.61 1.06
CA GLU A 77 8.91 16.28 0.06
C GLU A 77 7.96 15.17 0.55
N PHE A 78 8.52 14.14 1.19
CA PHE A 78 7.81 12.95 1.68
C PHE A 78 8.15 12.64 3.13
N TYR A 79 7.22 11.99 3.83
CA TYR A 79 7.47 11.35 5.13
C TYR A 79 7.93 9.91 4.92
N THR A 80 8.82 9.42 5.79
CA THR A 80 9.03 7.98 5.91
C THR A 80 7.82 7.32 6.57
N LYS A 81 7.73 5.99 6.50
CA LYS A 81 6.63 5.26 7.12
C LYS A 81 6.61 5.47 8.64
N GLU A 82 7.78 5.43 9.25
CA GLU A 82 7.99 5.58 10.69
C GLU A 82 7.56 6.97 11.15
N GLU A 83 7.94 8.02 10.41
CA GLU A 83 7.54 9.39 10.71
C GLU A 83 6.04 9.60 10.59
N LEU A 84 5.39 8.99 9.59
CA LEU A 84 3.94 9.06 9.43
C LEU A 84 3.23 8.38 10.60
N GLU A 85 3.71 7.21 11.02
CA GLU A 85 3.15 6.50 12.18
C GLU A 85 3.29 7.32 13.46
N GLU A 86 4.42 8.00 13.68
CA GLU A 86 4.60 8.89 14.83
C GLU A 86 3.64 10.09 14.78
N ILE A 87 3.44 10.69 13.61
CA ILE A 87 2.51 11.80 13.42
C ILE A 87 1.08 11.37 13.75
N VAL A 88 0.64 10.22 13.24
CA VAL A 88 -0.70 9.68 13.49
C VAL A 88 -0.88 9.31 14.96
N LYS A 89 0.11 8.65 15.58
CA LYS A 89 0.09 8.33 17.02
C LYS A 89 -0.04 9.59 17.87
N ARG A 90 0.71 10.65 17.55
CA ARG A 90 0.62 11.94 18.25
C ARG A 90 -0.74 12.59 18.07
N ALA A 91 -1.28 12.58 16.85
CA ALA A 91 -2.60 13.14 16.58
C ALA A 91 -3.70 12.42 17.39
N ALA A 92 -3.66 11.08 17.42
CA ALA A 92 -4.58 10.27 18.22
C ALA A 92 -4.42 10.52 19.73
N ALA A 93 -3.18 10.68 20.22
CA ALA A 93 -2.92 10.99 21.62
C ALA A 93 -3.51 12.34 22.03
N ASN A 94 -3.27 13.39 21.23
CA ASN A 94 -3.81 14.73 21.50
C ASN A 94 -5.35 14.76 21.48
N GLU A 95 -5.97 13.92 20.65
CA GLU A 95 -7.43 13.77 20.63
C GLU A 95 -7.96 12.97 21.82
N SER A 96 -7.14 12.08 22.38
CA SER A 96 -7.48 11.30 23.57
C SER A 96 -7.37 12.10 24.88
N GLU A 97 -6.82 13.32 24.84
CA GLU A 97 -6.71 14.17 26.02
C GLU A 97 -8.10 14.63 26.46
N GLN A 98 -8.46 14.26 27.70
CA GLN A 98 -9.76 14.59 28.27
C GLN A 98 -9.95 16.10 28.33
N THR A 99 -11.13 16.54 27.91
CA THR A 99 -11.50 17.96 27.93
C THR A 99 -11.62 18.47 29.36
N GLU A 100 -11.20 19.72 29.60
CA GLU A 100 -11.34 20.34 30.91
C GLU A 100 -12.79 20.82 31.11
N PRO A 101 -13.44 20.48 32.24
CA PRO A 101 -14.82 20.89 32.51
C PRO A 101 -15.02 22.41 32.38
N GLY A 102 -16.05 22.83 31.64
CA GLY A 102 -16.39 24.23 31.41
C GLY A 102 -15.67 24.91 30.24
N THR A 103 -14.90 24.18 29.44
CA THR A 103 -14.29 24.69 28.21
C THR A 103 -15.18 24.46 26.98
N ILE A 104 -14.98 25.19 25.88
CA ILE A 104 -15.71 24.94 24.62
C ILE A 104 -15.64 23.47 24.16
N PRO A 105 -14.47 22.78 24.22
CA PRO A 105 -14.41 21.38 23.84
C PRO A 105 -15.16 20.42 24.79
N ASP A 106 -15.42 20.78 26.05
CA ASP A 106 -16.19 19.97 27.03
C ASP A 106 -17.66 19.74 26.60
N VAL A 107 -18.23 20.67 25.83
CA VAL A 107 -19.64 20.55 25.36
C VAL A 107 -19.75 19.70 24.09
N HIS A 108 -18.63 19.31 23.47
CA HIS A 108 -18.62 18.55 22.22
C HIS A 108 -18.63 17.03 22.46
N TYR A 109 -18.98 16.25 21.43
CA TYR A 109 -18.90 14.78 21.50
C TYR A 109 -17.47 14.34 21.83
N ASP A 110 -17.26 13.91 23.06
CA ASP A 110 -16.01 13.31 23.52
C ASP A 110 -16.03 11.81 23.20
N PHE A 111 -15.38 11.43 22.09
CA PHE A 111 -15.25 10.02 21.68
C PHE A 111 -14.46 9.18 22.71
N THR A 112 -13.58 9.83 23.47
CA THR A 112 -12.71 9.19 24.47
C THR A 112 -13.52 8.66 25.65
N GLN A 113 -14.64 9.31 25.98
CA GLN A 113 -15.58 8.86 27.01
C GLN A 113 -16.11 7.44 26.72
N PHE A 114 -16.19 7.05 25.45
CA PHE A 114 -16.68 5.74 25.02
C PHE A 114 -15.55 4.80 24.58
N GLY A 115 -14.29 5.17 24.78
CA GLY A 115 -13.13 4.41 24.30
C GLY A 115 -13.01 4.36 22.77
N LEU A 116 -13.66 5.30 22.07
CA LEU A 116 -13.61 5.42 20.62
C LEU A 116 -12.58 6.49 20.23
N ASP A 117 -12.01 6.32 19.04
CA ASP A 117 -11.14 7.32 18.41
C ASP A 117 -11.74 7.76 17.07
N ARG A 118 -11.19 8.83 16.48
CA ARG A 118 -11.68 9.37 15.22
C ARG A 118 -11.79 8.32 14.13
N SER A 119 -10.82 7.39 14.06
CA SER A 119 -10.75 6.38 13.00
C SER A 119 -11.95 5.43 12.99
N GLN A 120 -12.69 5.35 14.10
CA GLN A 120 -13.90 4.53 14.26
C GLN A 120 -15.19 5.32 14.02
N GLY A 121 -15.12 6.61 13.70
CA GLY A 121 -16.26 7.42 13.28
C GLY A 121 -16.52 7.30 11.77
N ALA A 122 -17.38 6.35 11.39
CA ALA A 122 -17.92 6.18 10.05
C ALA A 122 -19.44 6.01 10.08
#